data_AF-A0A537CRG7-F1
#
_entry.id   AF-A0A537CRG7-F1
#
_cell.length_a   1.000
_cell.length_b   1.000
_cell.length_c   1.000
_cell.angle_alpha   90.00
_cell.angle_beta   90.00
_cell.angle_gamma   90.00
#
_symmetry.space_group_name_H-M   'P 1'
#
loop_
_entity.id
_entity.type
_entity.pdbx_description
1 polymer ?
#
loop_
_entity_poly.entity_id
_entity_poly.type
_entity_poly.pdbx_seq_one_letter_code
_entity_poly.pdbx_strand_id
1 'polypeptide(L)' 'MDEIRCPVCGAQFECGAGDVECWCAAVPSLTPIPGRGCLCRKCLEEELKKSSSQRT' A
#
# COMPACT_ATOMS: atom_id res chain seq x y z
N MET A 1 -0.26 -20.49 -7.04
CA MET A 1 -0.57 -19.11 -7.41
C MET A 1 0.22 -18.21 -6.48
N ASP A 2 1.01 -17.28 -7.00
CA ASP A 2 1.79 -16.37 -6.16
C ASP A 2 0.82 -15.43 -5.42
N GLU A 3 0.63 -15.73 -4.14
CA GLU A 3 -0.07 -14.90 -3.18
C GLU A 3 0.71 -13.60 -3.02
N ILE A 4 0.29 -12.54 -3.73
CA ILE A 4 0.91 -11.23 -3.53
C ILE A 4 0.66 -10.83 -2.07
N ARG A 5 1.75 -10.66 -1.31
CA ARG A 5 1.77 -10.24 0.08
C ARG A 5 2.60 -8.98 0.26
N CYS A 6 2.23 -8.20 1.26
CA CYS A 6 3.00 -7.04 1.68
C CYS A 6 4.38 -7.50 2.17
N PRO A 7 5.49 -6.98 1.61
CA PRO A 7 6.84 -7.35 2.04
C PRO A 7 7.18 -6.85 3.45
N VAL A 8 6.37 -5.95 4.01
CA VAL A 8 6.60 -5.37 5.35
C VAL A 8 5.93 -6.19 6.46
N CYS A 9 4.68 -6.62 6.25
CA CYS A 9 3.88 -7.27 7.28
C CYS A 9 3.37 -8.67 6.90
N GLY A 10 3.59 -9.13 5.67
CA GLY A 10 3.11 -10.41 5.18
C GLY A 10 1.60 -10.50 4.93
N ALA A 11 0.86 -9.39 5.08
CA ALA A 11 -0.57 -9.34 4.81
C ALA A 11 -0.84 -9.58 3.32
N GLN A 12 -1.85 -10.39 3.02
CA GLN A 12 -2.29 -10.64 1.66
C GLN A 12 -2.92 -9.38 1.07
N PHE A 13 -2.67 -9.11 -0.20
CA PHE A 13 -3.36 -8.04 -0.90
C PHE A 13 -4.79 -8.46 -1.22
N GLU A 14 -5.75 -7.84 -0.54
CA GLU A 14 -7.16 -7.94 -0.89
C GLU A 14 -7.50 -6.73 -1.76
N CYS A 15 -7.43 -6.87 -3.09
CA CYS A 15 -8.03 -5.86 -3.98
C CYS A 15 -9.47 -6.26 -4.25
N GLY A 16 -10.40 -5.48 -3.72
CA GLY A 16 -11.71 -5.16 -4.31
C GLY A 16 -12.63 -6.29 -4.77
N ALA A 17 -12.40 -7.56 -4.46
CA ALA A 17 -13.29 -8.65 -4.85
C ALA A 17 -14.53 -8.76 -3.92
N GLY A 18 -15.07 -7.62 -3.51
CA GLY A 18 -16.17 -7.51 -2.53
C GLY A 18 -16.58 -6.08 -2.18
N ASP A 19 -15.72 -5.09 -2.42
CA ASP A 19 -15.99 -3.67 -2.22
C ASP A 19 -16.34 -2.97 -3.54
N VAL A 20 -17.15 -1.90 -3.48
CA VAL A 20 -17.56 -1.11 -4.65
C VAL A 20 -16.36 -0.45 -5.36
N GLU A 21 -15.27 -0.20 -4.63
CA GLU A 21 -14.04 0.40 -5.15
C GLU A 21 -12.81 -0.27 -4.53
N CYS A 22 -11.76 -0.54 -5.34
CA CYS A 22 -10.52 -1.05 -4.79
C CYS A 22 -9.82 0.07 -4.01
N TRP A 23 -9.58 -0.16 -2.71
CA TRP A 23 -9.00 0.83 -1.80
C TRP A 23 -7.68 1.43 -2.31
N CYS A 24 -6.93 0.70 -3.14
CA CYS A 24 -5.66 1.16 -3.70
C CYS A 24 -5.82 2.35 -4.64
N ALA A 25 -6.99 2.52 -5.28
CA ALA A 25 -7.31 3.67 -6.12
C ALA A 25 -7.77 4.88 -5.31
N ALA A 26 -8.34 4.66 -4.12
CA ALA A 26 -8.86 5.72 -3.24
C ALA A 26 -7.77 6.41 -2.40
N VAL A 27 -6.57 5.81 -2.29
CA VAL A 27 -5.44 6.35 -1.53
C VAL A 27 -4.39 6.98 -2.45
N PRO A 28 -3.74 8.07 -2.03
CA PRO A 28 -2.68 8.69 -2.82
C PRO A 28 -1.51 7.73 -2.99
N SER A 29 -0.99 7.66 -4.22
CA SER A 29 0.20 6.89 -4.54
C SER A 29 1.44 7.53 -3.93
N LEU A 30 2.28 6.73 -3.27
CA LEU A 30 3.64 7.14 -2.93
C LEU A 30 4.54 7.12 -4.16
N THR A 31 5.60 7.93 -4.14
CA THR A 31 6.66 7.83 -5.14
C THR A 31 7.26 6.42 -5.09
N PRO A 32 7.27 5.66 -6.20
CA PRO A 32 7.81 4.32 -6.22
C PRO A 32 9.31 4.36 -5.93
N ILE A 33 9.74 3.56 -4.95
CA ILE A 33 11.16 3.38 -4.62
C ILE A 33 11.65 2.13 -5.35
N PRO A 34 12.71 2.21 -6.17
CA PRO A 34 13.25 1.04 -6.87
C PRO A 34 13.57 -0.09 -5.90
N GLY A 35 13.14 -1.31 -6.23
CA GLY A 35 13.35 -2.50 -5.40
C GLY A 35 12.39 -2.65 -4.21
N ARG A 36 11.48 -1.70 -3.98
CA ARG A 36 10.41 -1.83 -2.98
C ARG A 36 9.13 -2.32 -3.66
N GLY A 37 8.59 -3.45 -3.18
CA GLY A 37 7.30 -3.96 -3.63
C GLY A 37 6.12 -3.11 -3.15
N CYS A 38 4.92 -3.42 -3.64
CA CYS A 38 3.69 -2.76 -3.19
C CYS A 38 3.51 -2.92 -1.67
N LEU A 39 2.81 -1.97 -1.04
CA LEU A 39 2.43 -2.01 0.37
C LEU A 39 0.93 -2.24 0.51
N CYS A 40 0.50 -3.06 1.49
CA CYS A 40 -0.92 -3.17 1.82
C CYS A 40 -1.45 -1.85 2.39
N ARG A 41 -2.79 -1.68 2.43
CA ARG A 41 -3.46 -0.45 2.89
C ARG A 41 -2.86 0.11 4.17
N LYS A 42 -2.74 -0.72 5.21
CA LYS A 42 -2.20 -0.32 6.51
C LYS A 42 -0.75 0.17 6.41
N CYS A 43 0.11 -0.53 5.69
CA CYS A 43 1.52 -0.13 5.54
C CYS A 43 1.65 1.12 4.67
N LEU A 44 0.81 1.28 3.65
CA LEU A 44 0.76 2.46 2.80
C LEU A 44 0.32 3.70 3.58
N GLU A 45 -0.74 3.59 4.40
CA GLU A 45 -1.23 4.66 5.27
C GLU A 45 -0.16 5.12 6.28
N GLU A 46 0.57 4.18 6.88
CA GLU A 46 1.64 4.49 7.83
C GLU A 46 2.83 5.19 7.15
N GLU A 47 3.22 4.74 5.95
CA GLU A 47 4.28 5.38 5.18
C GLU A 47 3.84 6.77 4.68
N LEU A 48 2.57 6.94 4.27
CA LEU A 48 1.99 8.24 3.92
C LEU A 48 2.01 9.22 5.10
N LYS A 49 1.71 8.78 6.33
CA LYS A 49 1.85 9.62 7.53
C LYS A 49 3.30 10.07 7.72
N LYS A 50 4.26 9.15 7.56
CA LYS A 50 5.69 9.47 7.65
C LYS A 50 6.16 10.42 6.55
N SER A 51 5.72 10.21 5.30
CA SER A 51 6.09 11.06 4.16
C SER A 51 5.44 12.45 4.22
N SER A 52 4.19 12.54 4.73
CA SER A 52 3.51 13.82 4.94
C SER A 52 4.21 14.69 6.00
N SER A 53 4.86 14.07 6.98
CA SER A 53 5.67 14.77 8.00
C SER A 53 7.10 15.11 7.55
N GLN A 54 7.55 14.69 6.36
CA GLN A 54 8.90 14.97 5.84
C GLN A 54 8.97 16.22 4.94
N ARG A 55 7.99 17.13 5.05
CA ARG A 55 8.04 18.44 4.40
C ARG A 55 8.43 19.51 5.43
N THR A 56 9.70 19.51 5.83
CA THR A 56 10.37 20.62 6.53
C THR A 56 11.71 20.90 5.87
#